data_AF-A0A7J3DSZ2-F1
#
_entry.id   AF-A0A7J3DSZ2-F1
#
_cell.length_a   1.000
_cell.length_b   1.000
_cell.length_c   1.000
_cell.angle_alpha   90.00
_cell.angle_beta   90.00
_cell.angle_gamma   90.00
#
_symmetry.space_group_name_H-M   'P 1'
#
loop_
_entity.id
_entity.type
_entity.pdbx_description
1 polymer ?
#
loop_
_entity_poly.entity_id
_entity_poly.type
_entity_poly.pdbx_seq_one_letter_code
_entity_poly.pdbx_strand_id
1 'polypeptide(L)'
;MFIVFDHQIKNLNNAQLFVELLKVMSSTTYVFDPVEFLKTLTAGFFEWAPRLLSLVLILLIGWIVGRLLYALVSRIVGKLGWEHYMRKTVIGRAILSSGYTAGTFSASIVKWLVYFIAILYSLYTLNIPELSAGVSQILTYLPSLFAGIIILIAGLILADWTAELVKQGQPKNELSTLASDVIRVFLYFIVITVALANMRIDITIIYIFATPIAWAIAIILGVVVGWALKDRVKEIIEGMLKRGEKR
;
A
#
# COMPACT_ATOMS: atom_id res chain seq x y z
N MET A 1 22.52 -41.30 23.81
CA MET A 1 22.20 -42.73 24.05
C MET A 1 22.66 -43.67 22.92
N PHE A 2 23.30 -43.18 21.85
CA PHE A 2 23.85 -44.04 20.78
C PHE A 2 25.33 -44.46 20.99
N ILE A 3 26.07 -43.75 21.85
CA ILE A 3 27.52 -43.98 22.04
C ILE A 3 27.82 -45.16 22.99
N VAL A 4 26.84 -45.59 23.80
CA VAL A 4 27.01 -46.72 24.75
C VAL A 4 26.89 -48.10 24.06
N PHE A 5 26.29 -48.16 22.86
CA PHE A 5 26.12 -49.41 22.11
C PHE A 5 27.40 -49.91 21.42
N ASP A 6 28.32 -49.02 21.05
CA ASP A 6 29.50 -49.38 20.24
C ASP A 6 30.48 -50.31 20.98
N HIS A 7 30.62 -50.14 22.31
CA HIS A 7 31.58 -50.93 23.07
C HIS A 7 31.13 -52.36 23.35
N GLN A 8 29.81 -52.62 23.36
CA GLN A 8 29.24 -53.93 23.70
C GLN A 8 29.16 -54.90 22.50
N ILE A 9 29.19 -54.39 21.26
CA ILE A 9 29.04 -55.23 20.05
C ILE A 9 30.35 -55.90 19.63
N LYS A 10 31.49 -55.30 19.97
CA LYS A 10 32.81 -55.73 19.49
C LYS A 10 33.30 -57.07 20.07
N ASN A 11 32.65 -57.57 21.12
CA ASN A 11 33.02 -58.80 21.83
C ASN A 11 31.94 -59.90 21.76
N LEU A 12 30.90 -59.71 20.95
CA LEU A 12 29.83 -60.68 20.76
C LEU A 12 30.24 -61.71 19.72
N ASN A 13 29.98 -62.99 20.00
CA ASN A 13 30.16 -64.04 19.00
C ASN A 13 29.06 -63.92 17.91
N ASN A 14 29.27 -64.56 16.75
CA ASN A 14 28.36 -64.44 15.60
C ASN A 14 26.91 -64.83 15.93
N ALA A 15 26.69 -65.70 16.92
CA ALA A 15 25.36 -66.09 17.37
C ALA A 15 24.66 -64.97 18.18
N GLN A 16 25.39 -64.25 19.02
CA GLN A 16 24.87 -63.13 19.80
C GLN A 16 24.56 -61.92 18.91
N LEU A 17 25.40 -61.63 17.93
CA LEU A 17 25.14 -60.63 16.89
C LEU A 17 23.83 -60.93 16.15
N PHE A 18 23.60 -62.19 15.80
CA PHE A 18 22.37 -62.61 15.14
C PHE A 18 21.12 -62.42 16.02
N VAL A 19 21.21 -62.68 17.33
CA VAL A 19 20.10 -62.48 18.28
C VAL A 19 19.81 -60.98 18.50
N GLU A 20 20.82 -60.14 18.63
CA GLU A 20 20.67 -58.68 18.70
C GLU A 20 20.04 -58.12 17.40
N LEU A 21 20.50 -58.59 16.23
CA LEU A 21 19.91 -58.22 14.95
C LEU A 21 18.45 -58.68 14.82
N LEU A 22 18.11 -59.89 15.29
CA LEU A 22 16.71 -60.35 15.32
C LEU A 22 15.83 -59.51 16.24
N LYS A 23 16.34 -59.06 17.40
CA LYS A 23 15.61 -58.14 18.30
C LYS A 23 15.40 -56.76 17.69
N VAL A 24 16.39 -56.25 16.95
CA VAL A 24 16.27 -54.99 16.23
C VAL A 24 15.29 -55.12 15.06
N MET A 25 15.31 -56.24 14.33
CA MET A 25 14.37 -56.49 13.24
C MET A 25 12.93 -56.72 13.73
N SER A 26 12.72 -57.27 14.93
CA SER A 26 11.39 -57.41 15.52
C SER A 26 10.86 -56.09 16.11
N SER A 27 11.72 -55.19 16.60
CA SER A 27 11.34 -53.88 17.13
C SER A 27 11.02 -52.83 16.06
N THR A 28 11.34 -53.10 14.79
CA THR A 28 10.98 -52.27 13.62
C THR A 28 9.70 -52.71 12.92
N THR A 29 8.85 -53.51 13.56
CA THR A 29 7.48 -53.66 13.08
C THR A 29 6.69 -52.42 13.49
N TYR A 30 6.58 -51.45 12.58
CA TYR A 30 5.50 -50.46 12.65
C TYR A 30 4.19 -51.22 12.50
N VAL A 31 3.70 -51.79 13.60
CA VAL A 31 2.37 -52.38 13.64
C VAL A 31 1.42 -51.21 13.39
N PHE A 32 0.83 -51.18 12.20
CA PHE A 32 -0.25 -50.24 11.90
C PHE A 32 -1.38 -50.57 12.88
N ASP A 33 -1.46 -49.82 13.98
CA ASP A 33 -2.57 -49.87 14.91
C ASP A 33 -3.69 -49.02 14.31
N PRO A 34 -4.77 -49.64 13.79
CA PRO A 34 -5.86 -48.89 13.19
C PRO A 34 -6.52 -47.92 14.18
N VAL A 35 -6.46 -48.23 15.49
CA VAL A 35 -7.05 -47.39 16.54
C VAL A 35 -6.21 -46.13 16.77
N GLU A 36 -4.88 -46.24 16.75
CA GLU A 36 -3.99 -45.08 16.89
C GLU A 36 -4.03 -44.18 15.64
N PHE A 37 -4.16 -44.78 14.46
CA PHE A 37 -4.43 -44.06 13.21
C PHE A 37 -5.76 -43.29 13.27
N LEU A 38 -6.85 -43.92 13.73
CA LEU A 38 -8.14 -43.23 13.88
C LEU A 38 -8.09 -42.13 14.95
N LYS A 39 -7.33 -42.33 16.04
CA LYS A 39 -7.11 -41.29 17.07
C LYS A 39 -6.34 -40.08 16.53
N THR A 40 -5.32 -40.30 15.71
CA THR A 40 -4.56 -39.20 15.07
C THR A 40 -5.38 -38.47 14.01
N LEU A 41 -6.19 -39.18 13.22
CA LEU A 41 -7.12 -38.56 12.27
C LEU A 41 -8.22 -37.73 12.97
N THR A 42 -8.81 -38.27 14.03
CA THR A 42 -9.86 -37.56 14.78
C THR A 42 -9.30 -36.37 15.54
N ALA A 43 -8.12 -36.49 16.18
CA ALA A 43 -7.42 -35.37 16.81
C ALA A 43 -7.12 -34.25 15.78
N GLY A 44 -6.61 -34.61 14.60
CA GLY A 44 -6.39 -33.66 13.50
C GLY A 44 -7.69 -32.99 13.02
N PHE A 45 -8.81 -33.70 12.95
CA PHE A 45 -10.10 -33.12 12.55
C PHE A 45 -10.61 -32.07 13.56
N PHE A 46 -10.54 -32.37 14.85
CA PHE A 46 -10.98 -31.44 15.91
C PHE A 46 -10.12 -30.18 16.01
N GLU A 47 -8.84 -30.23 15.62
CA GLU A 47 -7.98 -29.04 15.57
C GLU A 47 -8.29 -28.09 14.40
N TRP A 48 -8.77 -28.62 13.28
CA TRP A 48 -9.01 -27.84 12.06
C TRP A 48 -10.45 -27.32 11.94
N ALA A 49 -11.42 -27.99 12.55
CA ALA A 49 -12.82 -27.58 12.52
C ALA A 49 -13.07 -26.15 13.04
N PRO A 50 -12.50 -25.71 14.18
CA PRO A 50 -12.67 -24.33 14.66
C PRO A 50 -12.05 -23.28 13.73
N ARG A 51 -10.94 -23.62 13.06
CA ARG A 51 -10.25 -22.72 12.12
C ARG A 51 -11.07 -22.50 10.86
N LEU A 52 -11.70 -23.56 10.33
CA LEU A 52 -12.62 -23.47 9.19
C LEU A 52 -13.86 -22.63 9.52
N LEU A 53 -14.41 -22.76 10.73
CA LEU A 53 -15.52 -21.92 11.18
C LEU A 53 -15.13 -20.44 11.21
N SER A 54 -13.92 -20.16 11.71
CA SER A 54 -13.37 -18.79 11.79
C SER A 54 -13.19 -18.18 10.40
N LEU A 55 -12.69 -18.97 9.44
CA LEU A 55 -12.58 -18.57 8.03
C LEU A 55 -13.92 -18.14 7.44
N VAL A 56 -14.96 -18.96 7.61
CA VAL A 56 -16.31 -18.66 7.08
C VAL A 56 -16.88 -17.41 7.73
N LEU A 57 -16.71 -17.27 9.04
CA LEU A 57 -17.21 -16.12 9.80
C LEU A 57 -16.54 -14.81 9.35
N ILE A 58 -15.22 -14.82 9.14
CA ILE A 58 -14.47 -13.67 8.63
C ILE A 58 -14.93 -13.28 7.22
N LEU A 59 -15.11 -14.25 6.33
CA LEU A 59 -15.61 -14.00 4.98
C LEU A 59 -17.00 -13.37 4.99
N LEU A 60 -17.87 -13.86 5.88
CA LEU A 60 -19.23 -13.33 6.04
C LEU A 60 -19.21 -11.88 6.53
N ILE A 61 -18.37 -11.56 7.52
CA ILE A 61 -18.16 -10.19 8.00
C ILE A 61 -17.61 -9.31 6.88
N GLY A 62 -16.58 -9.76 6.17
CA GLY A 62 -15.98 -9.04 5.06
C GLY A 62 -16.97 -8.73 3.94
N TRP A 63 -17.86 -9.68 3.63
CA TRP A 63 -18.92 -9.50 2.64
C TRP A 63 -19.89 -8.36 3.02
N ILE A 64 -20.32 -8.33 4.29
CA ILE A 64 -21.21 -7.30 4.85
C ILE A 64 -20.51 -5.93 4.84
N VAL A 65 -19.29 -5.86 5.38
CA VAL A 65 -18.51 -4.63 5.49
C VAL A 65 -18.22 -4.04 4.11
N GLY A 66 -17.83 -4.87 3.14
CA GLY A 66 -17.57 -4.41 1.77
C GLY A 66 -18.80 -3.81 1.09
N ARG A 67 -20.00 -4.36 1.37
CA ARG A 67 -21.25 -3.80 0.85
C ARG A 67 -21.62 -2.47 1.50
N LEU A 68 -21.36 -2.32 2.80
CA LEU A 68 -21.58 -1.07 3.52
C LEU A 68 -20.63 0.04 3.03
N LEU A 69 -19.34 -0.27 2.91
CA LEU A 69 -18.32 0.66 2.41
C LEU A 69 -18.60 1.09 0.97
N TYR A 70 -19.07 0.19 0.10
CA TYR A 70 -19.52 0.54 -1.24
C TYR A 70 -20.58 1.66 -1.22
N ALA A 71 -21.59 1.54 -0.36
CA ALA A 71 -22.67 2.52 -0.25
C ALA A 71 -22.15 3.87 0.29
N LEU A 72 -21.21 3.87 1.22
CA LEU A 72 -20.61 5.09 1.77
C LEU A 72 -19.73 5.80 0.74
N VAL A 73 -18.79 5.08 0.12
CA VAL A 73 -17.83 5.65 -0.83
C VAL A 73 -18.53 6.17 -2.08
N SER A 74 -19.52 5.43 -2.61
CA SER A 74 -20.27 5.87 -3.79
C SER A 74 -20.99 7.20 -3.56
N ARG A 75 -21.54 7.42 -2.36
CA ARG A 75 -22.18 8.68 -1.96
C ARG A 75 -21.17 9.81 -1.79
N ILE A 76 -20.03 9.55 -1.16
CA ILE A 76 -19.01 10.59 -0.91
C ILE A 76 -18.40 11.03 -2.23
N VAL A 77 -17.90 10.10 -3.04
CA VAL A 77 -17.24 10.40 -4.32
C VAL A 77 -18.23 10.98 -5.33
N GLY A 78 -19.49 10.52 -5.32
CA GLY A 78 -20.55 11.11 -6.14
C GLY A 78 -20.80 12.59 -5.81
N LYS A 79 -20.72 12.98 -4.53
CA LYS A 79 -20.87 14.38 -4.11
C LYS A 79 -19.69 15.27 -4.48
N LEU A 80 -18.49 14.72 -4.61
CA LEU A 80 -17.28 15.48 -4.89
C LEU A 80 -17.16 15.93 -6.36
N GLY A 81 -18.05 15.50 -7.26
CA GLY A 81 -18.05 15.96 -8.65
C GLY A 81 -16.85 15.50 -9.48
N TRP A 82 -16.18 14.40 -9.07
CA TRP A 82 -14.99 13.85 -9.73
C TRP A 82 -15.23 13.43 -11.20
N GLU A 83 -16.48 13.39 -11.63
CA GLU A 83 -16.87 13.13 -13.02
C GLU A 83 -16.25 14.13 -14.01
N HIS A 84 -16.07 15.40 -13.63
CA HIS A 84 -15.46 16.40 -14.51
C HIS A 84 -13.99 16.06 -14.84
N TYR A 85 -13.26 15.52 -13.87
CA TYR A 85 -11.86 15.11 -14.04
C TYR A 85 -11.74 13.81 -14.85
N MET A 86 -12.64 12.83 -14.63
CA MET A 86 -12.66 11.60 -15.44
C MET A 86 -12.96 11.85 -16.91
N ARG A 87 -13.78 12.85 -17.26
CA ARG A 87 -14.05 13.19 -18.67
C ARG A 87 -12.80 13.69 -19.42
N LYS A 88 -11.83 14.25 -18.69
CA LYS A 88 -10.57 14.76 -19.29
C LYS A 88 -9.60 13.63 -19.64
N THR A 89 -9.71 12.46 -19.02
CA THR A 89 -8.81 11.33 -19.26
C THR A 89 -9.42 10.30 -20.22
N VAL A 90 -8.57 9.65 -21.03
CA VAL A 90 -9.01 8.59 -21.97
C VAL A 90 -9.67 7.43 -21.21
N ILE A 91 -9.05 7.04 -20.09
CA ILE A 91 -9.53 5.96 -19.21
C ILE A 91 -10.86 6.34 -18.56
N GLY A 92 -10.98 7.57 -18.06
CA GLY A 92 -12.22 8.03 -17.42
C GLY A 92 -13.39 8.12 -18.39
N ARG A 93 -13.15 8.49 -19.67
CA ARG A 93 -14.18 8.41 -20.71
C ARG A 93 -14.63 6.98 -21.01
N ALA A 94 -13.70 6.02 -21.08
CA ALA A 94 -14.02 4.61 -21.27
C ALA A 94 -14.85 4.03 -20.11
N ILE A 95 -14.52 4.41 -18.87
CA ILE A 95 -15.28 4.02 -17.68
C ILE A 95 -16.68 4.64 -17.70
N LEU A 96 -16.81 5.94 -18.01
CA LEU A 96 -18.11 6.61 -18.10
C LEU A 96 -18.98 6.01 -19.22
N SER A 97 -18.40 5.62 -20.35
CA SER A 97 -19.14 4.96 -21.44
C SER A 97 -19.65 3.56 -21.10
N SER A 98 -19.09 2.92 -20.06
CA SER A 98 -19.54 1.59 -19.60
C SER A 98 -20.74 1.65 -18.63
N GLY A 99 -21.32 2.83 -18.40
CA GLY A 99 -22.46 3.03 -17.50
C GLY A 99 -22.08 3.24 -16.02
N TYR A 100 -20.78 3.24 -15.71
CA TYR A 100 -20.29 3.55 -14.36
C TYR A 100 -20.10 5.06 -14.18
N THR A 101 -20.46 5.57 -13.00
CA THR A 101 -20.09 6.92 -12.54
C THR A 101 -18.74 6.90 -11.82
N ALA A 102 -18.11 8.07 -11.64
CA ALA A 102 -16.88 8.17 -10.85
C ALA A 102 -17.06 7.57 -9.44
N GLY A 103 -18.19 7.85 -8.80
CA GLY A 103 -18.50 7.34 -7.47
C GLY A 103 -18.72 5.83 -7.43
N THR A 104 -19.44 5.27 -8.40
CA THR A 104 -19.74 3.82 -8.41
C THR A 104 -18.52 3.00 -8.81
N PHE A 105 -17.67 3.50 -9.71
CA PHE A 105 -16.40 2.85 -10.06
C PHE A 105 -15.43 2.82 -8.88
N SER A 106 -15.18 3.98 -8.24
CA SER A 106 -14.31 4.05 -7.05
C SER A 106 -14.85 3.20 -5.90
N ALA A 107 -16.17 3.22 -5.66
CA ALA A 107 -16.79 2.37 -4.65
C ALA A 107 -16.64 0.88 -4.96
N SER A 108 -16.71 0.49 -6.23
CA SER A 108 -16.48 -0.89 -6.67
C SER A 108 -15.06 -1.35 -6.33
N ILE A 109 -14.06 -0.52 -6.59
CA ILE A 109 -12.66 -0.80 -6.21
C ILE A 109 -12.54 -1.03 -4.71
N VAL A 110 -13.12 -0.14 -3.89
CA VAL A 110 -13.09 -0.29 -2.42
C VAL A 110 -13.77 -1.58 -1.97
N LYS A 111 -14.93 -1.93 -2.55
CA LYS A 111 -15.63 -3.18 -2.24
C LYS A 111 -14.77 -4.40 -2.53
N TRP A 112 -14.13 -4.44 -3.71
CA TRP A 112 -13.25 -5.54 -4.10
C TRP A 112 -12.01 -5.62 -3.22
N LEU A 113 -11.42 -4.49 -2.84
CA LEU A 113 -10.33 -4.44 -1.87
C LEU A 113 -10.74 -5.05 -0.54
N VAL A 114 -11.92 -4.68 0.00
CA VAL A 114 -12.41 -5.23 1.28
C VAL A 114 -12.60 -6.74 1.19
N TYR A 115 -13.12 -7.27 0.08
CA TYR A 115 -13.26 -8.71 -0.12
C TYR A 115 -11.91 -9.41 -0.18
N PHE A 116 -10.95 -8.81 -0.90
CA PHE A 116 -9.59 -9.33 -0.95
C PHE A 116 -8.94 -9.38 0.44
N ILE A 117 -9.11 -8.34 1.25
CA ILE A 117 -8.62 -8.29 2.64
C ILE A 117 -9.28 -9.37 3.50
N ALA A 118 -10.59 -9.53 3.38
CA ALA A 118 -11.33 -10.54 4.13
C ALA A 118 -10.84 -11.95 3.80
N ILE A 119 -10.60 -12.23 2.50
CA ILE A 119 -10.02 -13.49 2.05
C ILE A 119 -8.64 -13.69 2.68
N LEU A 120 -7.75 -12.72 2.55
CA LEU A 120 -6.40 -12.80 3.13
C LEU A 120 -6.44 -13.03 4.64
N TYR A 121 -7.22 -12.25 5.37
CA TYR A 121 -7.34 -12.41 6.82
C TYR A 121 -7.91 -13.78 7.19
N SER A 122 -8.89 -14.28 6.44
CA SER A 122 -9.44 -15.63 6.65
C SER A 122 -8.40 -16.73 6.43
N LEU A 123 -7.55 -16.60 5.40
CA LEU A 123 -6.44 -17.52 5.14
C LEU A 123 -5.37 -17.44 6.23
N TYR A 124 -5.09 -16.25 6.75
CA TYR A 124 -4.17 -16.07 7.88
C TYR A 124 -4.63 -16.86 9.12
N THR A 125 -5.94 -16.91 9.40
CA THR A 125 -6.47 -17.66 10.55
C THR A 125 -6.36 -19.18 10.45
N LEU A 126 -6.11 -19.73 9.26
CA LEU A 126 -5.83 -21.16 9.10
C LEU A 126 -4.49 -21.56 9.76
N ASN A 127 -3.60 -20.59 9.97
CA ASN A 127 -2.31 -20.75 10.66
C ASN A 127 -1.41 -21.81 9.99
N ILE A 128 -1.37 -21.78 8.66
CA ILE A 128 -0.42 -22.55 7.85
C ILE A 128 0.86 -21.71 7.73
N PRO A 129 2.00 -22.12 8.31
CA PRO A 129 3.17 -21.26 8.50
C PRO A 129 3.62 -20.53 7.23
N GLU A 130 3.78 -21.26 6.13
CA GLU A 130 4.29 -20.76 4.84
C GLU A 130 3.31 -19.77 4.19
N LEU A 131 2.02 -20.07 4.24
CA LEU A 131 0.97 -19.19 3.69
C LEU A 131 0.76 -17.96 4.57
N SER A 132 0.76 -18.14 5.89
CA SER A 132 0.51 -17.07 6.86
C SER A 132 1.59 -16.00 6.85
N ALA A 133 2.85 -16.37 6.60
CA ALA A 133 3.96 -15.42 6.49
C ALA A 133 3.78 -14.47 5.29
N GLY A 134 3.47 -15.01 4.12
CA GLY A 134 3.22 -14.19 2.92
C GLY A 134 1.96 -13.32 3.05
N VAL A 135 0.88 -13.89 3.60
CA VAL A 135 -0.36 -13.16 3.87
C VAL A 135 -0.15 -12.03 4.88
N SER A 136 0.64 -12.26 5.94
CA SER A 136 0.94 -11.25 6.96
C SER A 136 1.67 -10.03 6.37
N GLN A 137 2.60 -10.23 5.45
CA GLN A 137 3.27 -9.13 4.74
C GLN A 137 2.27 -8.28 3.94
N ILE A 138 1.32 -8.91 3.25
CA ILE A 138 0.28 -8.19 2.53
C ILE A 138 -0.66 -7.46 3.50
N LEU A 139 -1.04 -8.11 4.61
CA LEU A 139 -1.92 -7.50 5.61
C LEU A 139 -1.29 -6.27 6.28
N THR A 140 0.02 -6.31 6.55
CA THR A 140 0.76 -5.16 7.12
C THR A 140 0.98 -4.02 6.13
N TYR A 141 0.87 -4.27 4.82
CA TYR A 141 0.89 -3.25 3.78
C TYR A 141 -0.45 -2.50 3.64
N LEU A 142 -1.57 -3.12 4.01
CA LEU A 142 -2.90 -2.52 3.86
C LEU A 142 -3.07 -1.17 4.58
N PRO A 143 -2.64 -0.98 5.85
CA PRO A 143 -2.77 0.31 6.53
C PRO A 143 -2.07 1.45 5.78
N SER A 144 -0.86 1.21 5.27
CA SER A 144 -0.13 2.17 4.42
C SER A 144 -0.90 2.50 3.14
N LEU A 145 -1.45 1.48 2.48
CA LEU A 145 -2.26 1.66 1.27
C LEU A 145 -3.48 2.55 1.55
N PHE A 146 -4.21 2.27 2.63
CA PHE A 146 -5.36 3.08 3.04
C PHE A 146 -4.98 4.52 3.39
N ALA A 147 -3.90 4.72 4.17
CA ALA A 147 -3.39 6.05 4.49
C ALA A 147 -3.06 6.84 3.22
N GLY A 148 -2.38 6.21 2.26
CA GLY A 148 -2.08 6.82 0.97
C GLY A 148 -3.33 7.18 0.16
N ILE A 149 -4.37 6.34 0.14
CA ILE A 149 -5.64 6.64 -0.55
C ILE A 149 -6.32 7.86 0.09
N ILE A 150 -6.34 7.92 1.43
CA ILE A 150 -6.93 9.05 2.17
C ILE A 150 -6.16 10.35 1.85
N ILE A 151 -4.83 10.30 1.89
CA ILE A 151 -3.96 11.44 1.55
C ILE A 151 -4.22 11.88 0.10
N LEU A 152 -4.37 10.95 -0.83
CA LEU A 152 -4.64 11.27 -2.23
C LEU A 152 -5.99 11.99 -2.37
N ILE A 153 -7.05 11.47 -1.77
CA ILE A 153 -8.39 12.09 -1.84
C ILE A 153 -8.38 13.47 -1.18
N ALA A 154 -7.93 13.57 0.07
CA ALA A 154 -7.91 14.81 0.82
C ALA A 154 -6.98 15.84 0.19
N GLY A 155 -5.79 15.41 -0.23
CA GLY A 155 -4.78 16.25 -0.85
C GLY A 155 -5.23 16.83 -2.19
N LEU A 156 -5.91 16.04 -3.04
CA LEU A 156 -6.43 16.55 -4.32
C LEU A 156 -7.51 17.63 -4.09
N ILE A 157 -8.40 17.41 -3.12
CA ILE A 157 -9.41 18.41 -2.74
C ILE A 157 -8.73 19.70 -2.24
N LEU A 158 -7.73 19.58 -1.37
CA LEU A 158 -6.97 20.73 -0.87
C LEU A 158 -6.20 21.43 -1.99
N ALA A 159 -5.63 20.69 -2.93
CA ALA A 159 -4.93 21.24 -4.08
C ALA A 159 -5.86 22.06 -4.99
N ASP A 160 -7.05 21.55 -5.27
CA ASP A 160 -8.06 22.26 -6.06
C ASP A 160 -8.54 23.52 -5.37
N TRP A 161 -8.85 23.43 -4.07
CA TRP A 161 -9.24 24.57 -3.26
C TRP A 161 -8.16 25.65 -3.23
N THR A 162 -6.90 25.25 -3.03
CA THR A 162 -5.75 26.17 -3.00
C THR A 162 -5.55 26.85 -4.35
N ALA A 163 -5.62 26.11 -5.46
CA ALA A 163 -5.49 26.68 -6.80
C ALA A 163 -6.61 27.69 -7.12
N GLU A 164 -7.84 27.41 -6.67
CA GLU A 164 -8.98 28.30 -6.87
C GLU A 164 -8.85 29.59 -6.05
N LEU A 165 -8.34 29.52 -4.81
CA LEU A 165 -8.05 30.71 -3.99
C LEU A 165 -7.01 31.62 -4.67
N VAL A 166 -5.96 31.05 -5.24
CA VAL A 166 -4.96 31.82 -5.98
C VAL A 166 -5.58 32.49 -7.20
N LYS A 167 -6.45 31.77 -7.92
CA LYS A 167 -7.15 32.31 -9.10
C LYS A 167 -8.09 33.47 -8.74
N GLN A 168 -8.76 33.40 -7.61
CA GLN A 168 -9.68 34.46 -7.15
C GLN A 168 -8.94 35.72 -6.70
N GLY A 169 -7.73 35.59 -6.17
CA GLY A 169 -6.91 36.71 -5.68
C GLY A 169 -6.21 37.53 -6.78
N GLN A 170 -6.31 37.13 -8.05
CA GLN A 170 -5.57 37.73 -9.14
C GLN A 170 -6.47 38.38 -10.20
N PRO A 171 -5.98 39.42 -10.91
CA PRO A 171 -6.71 40.04 -12.02
C PRO A 171 -6.96 39.03 -13.14
N LYS A 172 -8.15 39.09 -13.74
CA LYS A 172 -8.56 38.18 -14.83
C LYS A 172 -7.77 38.47 -16.12
N ASN A 173 -6.57 37.93 -16.22
CA ASN A 173 -5.76 37.91 -17.44
C ASN A 173 -5.25 36.48 -17.72
N GLU A 174 -4.77 36.25 -18.94
CA GLU A 174 -4.29 34.92 -19.37
C GLU A 174 -3.10 34.43 -18.52
N LEU A 175 -2.23 35.35 -18.07
CA LEU A 175 -1.11 35.06 -17.18
C LEU A 175 -1.56 34.51 -15.81
N SER A 176 -2.63 35.07 -15.23
CA SER A 176 -3.17 34.62 -13.95
C SER A 176 -3.80 33.23 -14.05
N THR A 177 -4.49 32.95 -15.15
CA THR A 177 -5.04 31.61 -15.39
C THR A 177 -3.94 30.57 -15.55
N LEU A 178 -2.86 30.90 -16.27
CA LEU A 178 -1.69 30.02 -16.41
C LEU A 178 -1.00 29.77 -15.06
N ALA A 179 -0.80 30.81 -14.25
CA ALA A 179 -0.20 30.66 -12.93
C ALA A 179 -1.01 29.73 -12.02
N SER A 180 -2.34 29.87 -12.02
CA SER A 180 -3.24 29.03 -11.22
C SER A 180 -3.21 27.56 -11.68
N ASP A 181 -3.18 27.32 -12.99
CA ASP A 181 -3.09 25.96 -13.55
C ASP A 181 -1.73 25.31 -13.22
N VAL A 182 -0.63 26.05 -13.32
CA VAL A 182 0.70 25.56 -12.93
C VAL A 182 0.74 25.17 -11.45
N ILE A 183 0.17 26.02 -10.57
CA ILE A 183 0.06 25.72 -9.14
C ILE A 183 -0.77 24.45 -8.91
N ARG A 184 -1.90 24.30 -9.61
CA ARG A 184 -2.75 23.10 -9.51
C ARG A 184 -1.97 21.84 -9.89
N VAL A 185 -1.28 21.85 -11.03
CA VAL A 185 -0.48 20.70 -11.49
C VAL A 185 0.65 20.38 -10.50
N PHE A 186 1.31 21.41 -9.97
CA PHE A 186 2.38 21.24 -8.98
C PHE A 186 1.87 20.63 -7.66
N LEU A 187 0.75 21.12 -7.14
CA LEU A 187 0.14 20.56 -5.92
C LEU A 187 -0.33 19.12 -6.15
N TYR A 188 -0.91 18.80 -7.30
CA TYR A 188 -1.24 17.42 -7.67
C TYR A 188 -0.01 16.52 -7.68
N PHE A 189 1.10 16.99 -8.26
CA PHE A 189 2.35 16.26 -8.27
C PHE A 189 2.84 15.95 -6.84
N ILE A 190 2.81 16.94 -5.93
CA ILE A 190 3.17 16.73 -4.51
C ILE A 190 2.25 15.71 -3.86
N VAL A 191 0.93 15.91 -3.97
CA VAL A 191 -0.07 15.04 -3.33
C VAL A 191 0.08 13.60 -3.80
N ILE A 192 0.23 13.39 -5.12
CA ILE A 192 0.43 12.06 -5.70
C ILE A 192 1.73 11.46 -5.15
N THR A 193 2.83 12.20 -5.14
CA THR A 193 4.12 11.71 -4.63
C THR A 193 4.05 11.32 -3.16
N VAL A 194 3.45 12.17 -2.31
CA VAL A 194 3.28 11.90 -0.87
C VAL A 194 2.34 10.72 -0.64
N ALA A 195 1.26 10.61 -1.40
CA ALA A 195 0.34 9.48 -1.33
C ALA A 195 1.07 8.18 -1.69
N LEU A 196 1.80 8.15 -2.81
CA LEU A 196 2.55 6.98 -3.26
C LEU A 196 3.64 6.57 -2.25
N ALA A 197 4.35 7.54 -1.66
CA ALA A 197 5.32 7.29 -0.59
C ALA A 197 4.65 6.60 0.62
N ASN A 198 3.48 7.08 1.04
CA ASN A 198 2.73 6.47 2.15
C ASN A 198 2.18 5.09 1.80
N MET A 199 1.83 4.86 0.52
CA MET A 199 1.51 3.51 0.02
C MET A 199 2.74 2.61 -0.06
N ARG A 200 3.94 3.01 0.40
CA ARG A 200 5.20 2.27 0.26
C ARG A 200 5.48 1.83 -1.19
N ILE A 201 4.98 2.59 -2.16
CA ILE A 201 5.31 2.40 -3.56
C ILE A 201 6.67 3.06 -3.78
N ASP A 202 7.56 2.36 -4.48
CA ASP A 202 8.86 2.91 -4.80
C ASP A 202 8.71 4.11 -5.76
N ILE A 203 8.94 5.31 -5.22
CA ILE A 203 8.87 6.58 -5.96
C ILE A 203 10.23 7.01 -6.52
N THR A 204 11.23 6.13 -6.50
CA THR A 204 12.58 6.42 -7.02
C THR A 204 12.54 6.89 -8.47
N ILE A 205 11.73 6.25 -9.33
CA ILE A 205 11.57 6.67 -10.73
C ILE A 205 11.02 8.09 -10.80
N ILE A 206 10.01 8.42 -9.98
CA ILE A 206 9.44 9.77 -9.92
C ILE A 206 10.51 10.79 -9.51
N TYR A 207 11.29 10.50 -8.47
CA TYR A 207 12.36 11.41 -8.02
C TYR A 207 13.46 11.62 -9.06
N ILE A 208 13.86 10.58 -9.76
CA ILE A 208 14.89 10.64 -10.80
C ILE A 208 14.50 11.64 -11.89
N PHE A 209 13.22 11.66 -12.30
CA PHE A 209 12.73 12.60 -13.31
C PHE A 209 12.35 13.97 -12.74
N ALA A 210 11.74 14.00 -11.56
CA ALA A 210 11.22 15.24 -10.97
C ALA A 210 12.34 16.16 -10.47
N THR A 211 13.42 15.61 -9.94
CA THR A 211 14.51 16.40 -9.34
C THR A 211 15.19 17.30 -10.39
N PRO A 212 15.62 16.80 -11.56
CA PRO A 212 16.20 17.65 -12.61
C PRO A 212 15.24 18.74 -13.11
N ILE A 213 13.95 18.42 -13.28
CA ILE A 213 12.92 19.38 -13.70
C ILE A 213 12.74 20.46 -12.64
N ALA A 214 12.71 20.09 -11.36
CA ALA A 214 12.61 21.03 -10.25
C ALA A 214 13.82 21.99 -10.19
N TRP A 215 15.05 21.47 -10.36
CA TRP A 215 16.25 22.30 -10.46
C TRP A 215 16.19 23.26 -11.65
N ALA A 216 15.74 22.78 -12.82
CA ALA A 216 15.60 23.63 -14.01
C ALA A 216 14.61 24.77 -13.77
N ILE A 217 13.43 24.48 -13.21
CA ILE A 217 12.43 25.50 -12.86
C ILE A 217 12.98 26.47 -11.81
N ALA A 218 13.66 25.96 -10.78
CA ALA A 218 14.25 26.80 -9.74
C ALA A 218 15.29 27.77 -10.31
N ILE A 219 16.12 27.31 -11.25
CA ILE A 219 17.10 28.17 -11.96
C ILE A 219 16.37 29.23 -12.79
N ILE A 220 15.38 28.85 -13.59
CA ILE A 220 14.62 29.79 -14.43
C ILE A 220 13.97 30.88 -13.57
N LEU A 221 13.26 30.48 -12.51
CA LEU A 221 12.62 31.42 -11.59
C LEU A 221 13.65 32.30 -10.89
N GLY A 222 14.77 31.74 -10.45
CA GLY A 222 15.86 32.50 -9.84
C GLY A 222 16.41 33.58 -10.77
N VAL A 223 16.62 33.26 -12.05
CA VAL A 223 17.09 34.21 -13.07
C VAL A 223 16.04 35.29 -13.36
N VAL A 224 14.77 34.90 -13.56
CA VAL A 224 13.68 35.84 -13.85
C VAL A 224 13.46 36.81 -12.69
N VAL A 225 13.37 36.30 -11.46
CA VAL A 225 13.16 37.12 -10.26
C VAL A 225 14.39 38.00 -9.99
N GLY A 226 15.60 37.44 -10.14
CA GLY A 226 16.85 38.18 -9.99
C GLY A 226 16.96 39.34 -10.97
N TRP A 227 16.56 39.13 -12.23
CA TRP A 227 16.55 40.20 -13.23
C TRP A 227 15.44 41.23 -12.96
N ALA A 228 14.24 40.79 -12.57
CA ALA A 228 13.12 41.68 -12.26
C ALA A 228 13.39 42.59 -11.05
N LEU A 229 14.13 42.12 -10.06
CA LEU A 229 14.47 42.89 -8.86
C LEU A 229 15.77 43.69 -9.00
N LYS A 230 16.59 43.44 -10.02
CA LYS A 230 17.92 44.05 -10.21
C LYS A 230 17.89 45.57 -10.05
N ASP A 231 16.96 46.24 -10.72
CA ASP A 231 16.89 47.70 -10.75
C ASP A 231 16.44 48.27 -9.40
N ARG A 232 15.44 47.67 -8.75
CA ARG A 232 14.98 48.05 -7.40
C ARG A 232 16.06 47.86 -6.35
N VAL A 233 16.79 46.74 -6.39
CA VAL A 233 17.89 46.48 -5.45
C VAL A 233 19.00 47.50 -5.64
N LYS A 234 19.35 47.83 -6.87
CA LYS A 234 20.36 48.84 -7.19
C LYS A 234 20.00 50.21 -6.60
N GLU A 235 18.76 50.66 -6.77
CA GLU A 235 18.28 51.94 -6.22
C GLU A 235 18.35 51.99 -4.69
N ILE A 236 17.97 50.90 -4.00
CA ILE A 236 18.03 50.81 -2.53
C ILE A 236 19.48 50.89 -2.05
N ILE A 237 20.40 50.18 -2.70
CA ILE A 237 21.83 50.19 -2.33
C ILE A 237 22.42 51.58 -2.54
N GLU A 238 22.18 52.21 -3.68
CA GLU A 238 22.67 53.58 -3.96
C GLU A 238 22.09 54.60 -2.97
N GLY A 239 20.83 54.45 -2.58
CA GLY A 239 20.17 55.30 -1.58
C GLY A 239 20.69 55.11 -0.15
N MET A 240 21.26 53.94 0.17
CA MET A 240 21.95 53.70 1.45
C MET A 240 23.37 54.27 1.44
N LEU A 241 24.11 54.09 0.34
CA LEU A 241 25.47 54.61 0.20
C LEU A 241 25.52 56.14 0.29
N LYS A 242 24.61 56.84 -0.41
CA LYS A 242 24.50 58.32 -0.35
C LYS A 242 24.13 58.86 1.04
N ARG A 243 23.50 58.04 1.89
CA ARG A 243 23.15 58.41 3.28
C ARG A 243 24.33 58.22 4.23
N GLY A 244 25.23 57.28 3.95
CA GLY A 244 26.46 57.05 4.69
C GLY A 244 27.51 58.14 4.45
N GLU A 245 27.59 58.69 3.24
CA GLU A 245 28.55 59.76 2.89
C GLU A 245 28.22 61.15 3.45
N LYS A 246 27.02 61.36 4.01
CA LYS A 246 26.60 62.67 4.58
C LYS A 246 26.80 62.79 6.09
N ARG A 247 27.56 61.89 6.70
CA ARG A 247 28.02 61.95 8.10
C ARG A 247 29.53 61.93 8.14
#